data_AF-A0A5C2S7C1-F1
#
_entry.id   AF-A0A5C2S7C1-F1
#
_cell.length_a   1.000
_cell.length_b   1.000
_cell.length_c   1.000
_cell.angle_alpha   90.00
_cell.angle_beta   90.00
_cell.angle_gamma   90.00
#
_symmetry.space_group_name_H-M   'P 1'
#
loop_
_entity.id
_entity.type
_entity.pdbx_description
1 polymer ?
#
loop_
_entity_poly.entity_id
_entity_poly.type
_entity_poly.pdbx_seq_one_letter_code
_entity_poly.pdbx_strand_id
1 'polypeptide(L)'
;MRLYLVPNDPERTTLVSANGVAHYQVTTTKTHRLAPTVLHIRRPADSEDDSFVADVEWKRFGAHPTVRTSVLDGMMQELQVRQLLYKLGKHFSPTRYFLGNDDEEYKWKPEKGSGHVLTQLKSGQPVARFTQELVKEGFFRGERKWGLQIAPTTLDIDMIVLTFIIMEKRRRDRVAADGMRNQERDEDPVEGGCEGGMGN
;
A
#
# COMPACT_ATOMS: atom_id res chain seq x y z
N MET A 1 -10.60 -11.76 -10.22
CA MET A 1 -9.57 -12.48 -9.43
C MET A 1 -9.58 -12.01 -7.97
N ARG A 2 -9.20 -12.84 -7.00
CA ARG A 2 -8.99 -12.44 -5.59
C ARG A 2 -7.59 -12.84 -5.15
N LEU A 3 -6.88 -11.90 -4.52
CA LEU A 3 -5.52 -12.10 -3.99
C LEU A 3 -5.50 -11.75 -2.50
N TYR A 4 -5.27 -12.75 -1.66
CA TYR A 4 -5.18 -12.62 -0.20
C TYR A 4 -3.76 -12.32 0.23
N LEU A 5 -3.59 -11.39 1.17
CA LEU A 5 -2.28 -11.05 1.72
C LEU A 5 -1.92 -12.03 2.83
N VAL A 6 -0.81 -12.75 2.67
CA VAL A 6 -0.31 -13.73 3.65
C VAL A 6 1.17 -13.51 3.94
N PRO A 7 1.54 -12.93 5.10
CA PRO A 7 0.67 -12.31 6.11
C PRO A 7 0.06 -10.99 5.61
N ASN A 8 -0.86 -10.39 6.39
CA ASN A 8 -1.45 -9.08 6.09
C ASN A 8 -0.48 -7.92 6.39
N ASP A 9 0.64 -7.88 5.70
CA ASP A 9 1.67 -6.85 5.81
C ASP A 9 2.18 -6.43 4.42
N PRO A 10 1.85 -5.23 3.92
CA PRO A 10 2.23 -4.79 2.57
C PRO A 10 3.74 -4.69 2.38
N GLU A 11 4.54 -4.67 3.45
CA GLU A 11 6.00 -4.66 3.36
C GLU A 11 6.59 -6.08 3.30
N ARG A 12 5.83 -7.09 3.71
CA ARG A 12 6.27 -8.49 3.75
C ARG A 12 5.07 -9.42 3.61
N THR A 13 4.63 -9.66 2.38
CA THR A 13 3.45 -10.49 2.10
C THR A 13 3.60 -11.29 0.83
N THR A 14 2.93 -12.43 0.76
CA THR A 14 2.65 -13.13 -0.48
C THR A 14 1.18 -12.91 -0.83
N LEU A 15 0.90 -12.48 -2.06
CA LEU A 15 -0.44 -12.37 -2.59
C LEU A 15 -0.84 -13.73 -3.16
N VAL A 16 -1.77 -14.41 -2.48
CA VAL A 16 -2.17 -15.79 -2.76
C VAL A 16 -3.63 -15.81 -3.21
N SER A 17 -3.93 -16.53 -4.27
CA SER A 17 -5.30 -16.72 -4.75
C SER A 17 -6.13 -17.63 -3.83
N ALA A 18 -7.43 -17.71 -4.08
CA ALA A 18 -8.33 -18.57 -3.31
C ALA A 18 -8.00 -20.07 -3.40
N ASN A 19 -7.33 -20.52 -4.47
CA ASN A 19 -6.86 -21.91 -4.61
C ASN A 19 -5.46 -22.16 -4.02
N GLY A 20 -4.87 -21.18 -3.31
CA GLY A 20 -3.57 -21.35 -2.66
C GLY A 20 -2.36 -21.12 -3.58
N VAL A 21 -2.56 -20.55 -4.77
CA VAL A 21 -1.47 -20.24 -5.70
C VAL A 21 -0.88 -18.88 -5.36
N ALA A 22 0.42 -18.81 -5.15
CA ALA A 22 1.13 -17.54 -4.99
C ALA A 22 1.21 -16.84 -6.35
N HIS A 23 0.79 -15.57 -6.40
CA HIS A 23 0.86 -14.74 -7.60
C HIS A 23 1.92 -13.65 -7.49
N TYR A 24 2.15 -13.14 -6.28
CA TYR A 24 3.17 -12.12 -6.05
C TYR A 24 3.81 -12.32 -4.68
N GLN A 25 5.09 -11.98 -4.60
CA GLN A 25 5.84 -11.88 -3.37
C GLN A 25 6.30 -10.44 -3.18
N VAL A 26 5.98 -9.89 -2.02
CA VAL A 26 6.45 -8.59 -1.57
C VAL A 26 7.41 -8.78 -0.42
N THR A 27 8.62 -8.28 -0.59
CA THR A 27 9.67 -8.33 0.43
C THR A 27 10.24 -6.94 0.61
N THR A 28 10.72 -6.66 1.81
CA THR A 28 11.36 -5.38 2.12
C THR A 28 12.77 -5.65 2.62
N THR A 29 13.76 -5.01 2.00
CA THR A 29 15.16 -5.07 2.39
C THR A 29 15.61 -3.75 3.00
N LYS A 30 16.51 -3.86 3.97
CA LYS A 30 17.13 -2.72 4.65
C LYS A 30 18.58 -3.07 4.93
N THR A 31 19.48 -2.52 4.13
CA THR A 31 20.91 -2.90 4.15
C THR A 31 21.60 -2.54 5.45
N HIS A 32 21.23 -1.41 6.07
CA HIS A 32 21.70 -1.02 7.40
C HIS A 32 20.74 -0.01 8.05
N ARG A 33 20.96 0.34 9.32
CA ARG A 33 20.05 1.20 10.10
C ARG A 33 19.77 2.57 9.48
N LEU A 34 20.67 3.11 8.66
CA LEU A 34 20.52 4.40 7.96
C LEU A 34 20.14 4.27 6.48
N ALA A 35 20.21 3.07 5.90
CA ALA A 35 19.87 2.85 4.50
C ALA A 35 18.40 3.18 4.20
N PRO A 36 18.11 3.63 2.96
CA PRO A 36 16.76 3.57 2.41
C PRO A 36 16.20 2.15 2.51
N THR A 37 14.90 2.05 2.74
CA THR A 37 14.19 0.78 2.74
C THR A 37 13.72 0.50 1.33
N VAL A 38 14.06 -0.64 0.74
CA VAL A 38 13.62 -1.01 -0.61
C VAL A 38 12.59 -2.12 -0.52
N LEU A 39 11.41 -1.87 -1.07
CA LEU A 39 10.33 -2.85 -1.20
C LEU A 39 10.40 -3.44 -2.60
N HIS A 40 10.54 -4.76 -2.69
CA HIS A 40 10.59 -5.53 -3.93
C HIS A 40 9.25 -6.22 -4.16
N ILE A 41 8.71 -6.08 -5.36
CA ILE A 41 7.53 -6.81 -5.82
C ILE A 41 7.97 -7.75 -6.93
N ARG A 42 7.72 -9.03 -6.75
CA ARG A 42 8.09 -10.10 -7.68
C ARG A 42 6.90 -11.00 -7.97
N ARG A 43 6.82 -11.55 -9.17
CA ARG A 43 5.84 -12.59 -9.56
C ARG A 43 6.57 -13.91 -9.84
N PRO A 44 5.95 -15.09 -9.65
CA PRO A 44 6.55 -16.35 -10.06
C PRO A 44 6.88 -16.35 -11.55
N ALA A 45 8.11 -16.65 -11.90
CA ALA A 45 8.59 -16.81 -13.27
C ALA A 45 9.83 -17.71 -13.29
N ASP A 46 10.19 -18.21 -14.47
CA ASP A 46 11.35 -19.11 -14.65
C ASP A 46 12.69 -18.35 -14.57
N SER A 47 12.68 -17.04 -14.80
CA SER A 47 13.85 -16.16 -14.74
C SER A 47 13.63 -15.00 -13.75
N GLU A 48 14.73 -14.43 -13.24
CA GLU A 48 14.66 -13.27 -12.33
C GLU A 48 14.13 -12.01 -13.03
N ASP A 49 14.48 -11.84 -14.30
CA ASP A 49 14.06 -10.70 -15.12
C ASP A 49 12.56 -10.74 -15.39
N ASP A 50 12.01 -11.92 -15.69
CA ASP A 50 10.56 -12.10 -15.91
C ASP A 50 9.76 -12.03 -14.60
N SER A 51 10.44 -12.29 -13.47
CA SER A 51 9.86 -12.20 -12.12
C SER A 51 9.76 -10.75 -11.65
N PHE A 52 10.56 -9.83 -12.18
CA PHE A 52 10.59 -8.44 -11.76
C PHE A 52 9.29 -7.69 -12.09
N VAL A 53 8.65 -7.10 -11.06
CA VAL A 53 7.51 -6.20 -11.23
C VAL A 53 7.94 -4.76 -10.92
N ALA A 54 8.46 -4.55 -9.71
CA ALA A 54 8.93 -3.23 -9.29
C ALA A 54 9.82 -3.28 -8.05
N ASP A 55 10.66 -2.27 -7.92
CA ASP A 55 11.30 -1.88 -6.67
C ASP A 55 10.81 -0.49 -6.24
N VAL A 56 10.48 -0.32 -4.97
CA VAL A 56 10.07 0.96 -4.39
C VAL A 56 11.05 1.33 -3.28
N GLU A 57 11.84 2.36 -3.52
CA GLU A 57 12.81 2.88 -2.56
C GLU A 57 12.16 3.97 -1.69
N TRP A 58 12.01 3.67 -0.41
CA TRP A 58 11.52 4.59 0.61
C TRP A 58 12.67 5.40 1.18
N LYS A 59 12.89 6.57 0.59
CA LYS A 59 13.93 7.52 0.99
C LYS A 59 13.62 8.16 2.36
N ARG A 60 14.68 8.59 3.05
CA ARG A 60 14.60 9.26 4.36
C ARG A 60 14.70 10.78 4.22
N PHE A 61 14.48 11.49 5.33
CA PHE A 61 14.73 12.93 5.46
C PHE A 61 13.94 13.80 4.48
N GLY A 62 12.67 13.46 4.24
CA GLY A 62 11.76 14.26 3.41
C GLY A 62 11.93 14.07 1.90
N ALA A 63 12.92 13.28 1.45
CA ALA A 63 13.04 12.91 0.05
C ALA A 63 11.83 12.05 -0.39
N HIS A 64 11.36 12.27 -1.61
CA HIS A 64 10.24 11.51 -2.16
C HIS A 64 10.68 10.07 -2.50
N PRO A 65 9.86 9.05 -2.17
CA PRO A 65 10.12 7.68 -2.60
C PRO A 65 10.20 7.59 -4.13
N THR A 66 11.07 6.72 -4.62
CA THR A 66 11.22 6.39 -6.04
C THR A 66 10.72 4.98 -6.31
N VAL A 67 10.25 4.76 -7.54
CA VAL A 67 9.81 3.47 -8.04
C VAL A 67 10.59 3.17 -9.31
N ARG A 68 11.16 1.97 -9.37
CA ARG A 68 11.78 1.39 -10.55
C ARG A 68 10.87 0.27 -11.06
N THR A 69 10.39 0.35 -12.29
CA THR A 69 9.44 -0.63 -12.86
C THR A 69 9.47 -0.58 -14.39
N SER A 70 9.13 -1.70 -15.04
CA SER A 70 8.87 -1.78 -16.48
C SER A 70 7.39 -1.89 -16.83
N VAL A 71 6.50 -1.89 -15.82
CA VAL A 71 5.08 -2.21 -15.98
C VAL A 71 4.30 -1.10 -16.72
N LEU A 72 4.87 0.10 -16.86
CA LEU A 72 4.18 1.24 -17.47
C LEU A 72 4.09 1.11 -19.00
N ASP A 73 5.21 0.85 -19.67
CA ASP A 73 5.32 0.83 -21.13
C ASP A 73 6.23 -0.32 -21.64
N GLY A 74 6.61 -1.24 -20.75
CA GLY A 74 7.56 -2.32 -21.04
C GLY A 74 9.03 -1.91 -20.94
N MET A 75 9.34 -0.62 -20.84
CA MET A 75 10.72 -0.14 -20.66
C MET A 75 11.01 0.09 -19.18
N MET A 76 12.21 -0.28 -18.74
CA MET A 76 12.64 -0.03 -17.36
C MET A 76 12.73 1.48 -17.10
N GLN A 77 11.92 1.98 -16.18
CA GLN A 77 11.89 3.39 -15.79
C GLN A 77 12.13 3.56 -14.30
N GLU A 78 12.73 4.69 -13.92
CA GLU A 78 12.79 5.15 -12.54
C GLU A 78 12.09 6.51 -12.44
N LEU A 79 11.09 6.61 -11.56
CA LEU A 79 10.31 7.82 -11.35
C LEU A 79 9.93 8.00 -9.88
N GLN A 80 9.52 9.19 -9.50
CA GLN A 80 9.06 9.42 -8.13
C GLN A 80 7.65 8.87 -7.95
N VAL A 81 7.37 8.33 -6.76
CA VAL A 81 6.03 7.83 -6.41
C VAL A 81 4.96 8.92 -6.54
N ARG A 82 5.31 10.21 -6.39
CA ARG A 82 4.36 11.32 -6.61
C ARG A 82 4.03 11.59 -8.08
N GLN A 83 4.90 11.16 -9.00
CA GLN A 83 4.67 11.23 -10.44
C GLN A 83 3.82 10.04 -10.87
N LEU A 84 4.17 8.82 -10.43
CA LEU A 84 3.36 7.62 -10.67
C LEU A 84 1.94 7.76 -10.08
N LEU A 85 1.86 8.11 -8.79
CA LEU A 85 0.62 8.31 -8.05
C LEU A 85 0.44 9.80 -7.74
N TYR A 86 -0.11 10.52 -8.70
CA TYR A 86 -0.29 11.97 -8.62
C TYR A 86 -1.55 12.34 -7.82
N LYS A 87 -1.64 13.62 -7.44
CA LYS A 87 -2.79 14.20 -6.73
C LYS A 87 -3.48 15.21 -7.64
N LEU A 88 -4.81 15.18 -7.66
CA LEU A 88 -5.65 16.26 -8.15
C LEU A 88 -6.27 17.01 -6.96
N GLY A 89 -6.10 18.32 -6.88
CA GLY A 89 -6.74 19.19 -5.89
C GLY A 89 -6.06 19.25 -4.50
N LYS A 90 -6.86 19.53 -3.46
CA LYS A 90 -6.42 19.96 -2.12
C LYS A 90 -5.46 18.97 -1.41
N HIS A 91 -4.55 19.54 -0.62
CA HIS A 91 -3.45 18.84 0.05
C HIS A 91 -3.85 17.68 1.00
N PHE A 92 -5.09 17.64 1.50
CA PHE A 92 -5.53 16.71 2.54
C PHE A 92 -6.13 15.39 2.04
N SER A 93 -6.46 15.26 0.75
CA SER A 93 -7.06 14.02 0.27
C SER A 93 -6.03 12.86 0.22
N PRO A 94 -6.37 11.68 0.77
CA PRO A 94 -5.58 10.47 0.55
C PRO A 94 -5.72 9.91 -0.86
N THR A 95 -6.67 10.39 -1.68
CA THR A 95 -6.87 9.93 -3.06
C THR A 95 -5.62 10.13 -3.91
N ARG A 96 -5.30 9.15 -4.75
CA ARG A 96 -4.25 9.21 -5.76
C ARG A 96 -4.76 8.77 -7.11
N TYR A 97 -4.16 9.32 -8.14
CA TYR A 97 -4.49 9.06 -9.53
C TYR A 97 -3.26 8.56 -10.26
N PHE A 98 -3.46 7.80 -11.33
CA PHE A 98 -2.40 7.38 -12.24
C PHE A 98 -3.00 7.08 -13.62
N LEU A 99 -2.13 7.13 -14.63
CA LEU A 99 -2.44 6.69 -15.99
C LEU A 99 -2.10 5.20 -16.10
N GLY A 100 -3.04 4.38 -16.55
CA GLY A 100 -2.83 2.97 -16.82
C GLY A 100 -2.05 2.72 -18.10
N ASN A 101 -1.61 1.48 -18.30
CA ASN A 101 -0.96 1.01 -19.53
C ASN A 101 -1.95 0.87 -20.71
N ASP A 102 -3.24 1.11 -20.46
CA ASP A 102 -4.33 1.12 -21.44
C ASP A 102 -4.81 2.54 -21.79
N ASP A 103 -3.97 3.56 -21.51
CA ASP A 103 -4.23 4.98 -21.73
C ASP A 103 -5.46 5.55 -21.00
N GLU A 104 -5.98 4.83 -20.00
CA GLU A 104 -7.10 5.26 -19.18
C GLU A 104 -6.62 5.75 -17.80
N GLU A 105 -7.29 6.76 -17.23
CA GLU A 105 -6.96 7.26 -15.90
C GLU A 105 -7.70 6.49 -14.80
N TYR A 106 -7.00 6.22 -13.71
CA TYR A 106 -7.52 5.50 -12.57
C TYR A 106 -7.31 6.27 -11.27
N LYS A 107 -8.14 6.01 -10.27
CA LYS A 107 -8.01 6.60 -8.94
C LYS A 107 -8.14 5.58 -7.83
N TRP A 108 -7.19 5.62 -6.90
CA TRP A 108 -7.30 4.97 -5.60
C TRP A 108 -7.93 5.93 -4.61
N LYS A 109 -9.04 5.51 -3.97
CA LYS A 109 -9.73 6.26 -2.92
C LYS A 109 -9.90 5.37 -1.69
N PRO A 110 -9.61 5.85 -0.48
CA PRO A 110 -9.99 5.14 0.73
C PRO A 110 -11.52 5.09 0.87
N GLU A 111 -12.03 3.93 1.24
CA GLU A 111 -13.43 3.70 1.50
C GLU A 111 -13.63 3.45 3.00
N LYS A 112 -14.58 4.14 3.62
CA LYS A 112 -14.86 4.00 5.06
C LYS A 112 -15.20 2.54 5.37
N GLY A 113 -14.41 1.90 6.22
CA GLY A 113 -14.60 0.51 6.63
C GLY A 113 -14.15 -0.55 5.60
N SER A 114 -13.69 -0.15 4.42
CA SER A 114 -13.48 -1.06 3.28
C SER A 114 -12.12 -0.88 2.60
N GLY A 115 -11.10 -0.43 3.33
CA GLY A 115 -9.74 -0.25 2.82
C GLY A 115 -9.66 0.75 1.66
N HIS A 116 -9.24 0.29 0.48
CA HIS A 116 -9.06 1.11 -0.72
C HIS A 116 -9.86 0.58 -1.89
N VAL A 117 -10.41 1.49 -2.71
CA VAL A 117 -11.07 1.16 -3.98
C VAL A 117 -10.34 1.84 -5.13
N LEU A 118 -10.04 1.07 -6.17
CA LEU A 118 -9.56 1.53 -7.46
C LEU A 118 -10.75 1.70 -8.40
N THR A 119 -10.85 2.85 -9.04
CA THR A 119 -11.93 3.17 -9.97
C THR A 119 -11.35 3.75 -11.25
N GLN A 120 -11.85 3.31 -12.41
CA GLN A 120 -11.55 3.98 -13.68
C GLN A 120 -12.25 5.35 -13.70
N LEU A 121 -11.52 6.41 -14.06
CA LEU A 121 -11.98 7.78 -13.88
C LEU A 121 -13.17 8.12 -14.79
N LYS A 122 -13.09 7.72 -16.06
CA LYS A 122 -14.07 8.04 -17.11
C LYS A 122 -15.40 7.30 -16.90
N SER A 123 -15.36 6.00 -16.64
CA SER A 123 -16.56 5.16 -16.49
C SER A 123 -17.11 5.14 -15.06
N GLY A 124 -16.30 5.49 -14.06
CA GLY A 124 -16.65 5.37 -12.65
C GLY A 124 -16.71 3.91 -12.16
N GLN A 125 -16.30 2.94 -12.97
CA GLN A 125 -16.40 1.52 -12.62
C GLN A 125 -15.29 1.09 -11.63
N PRO A 126 -15.62 0.32 -10.58
CA PRO A 126 -14.64 -0.20 -9.66
C PRO A 126 -13.84 -1.34 -10.32
N VAL A 127 -12.52 -1.18 -10.37
CA VAL A 127 -11.59 -2.15 -10.97
C VAL A 127 -10.98 -3.06 -9.92
N ALA A 128 -10.67 -2.51 -8.75
CA ALA A 128 -10.16 -3.30 -7.64
C ALA A 128 -10.65 -2.77 -6.29
N ARG A 129 -10.77 -3.66 -5.30
CA ARG A 129 -11.17 -3.32 -3.93
C ARG A 129 -10.33 -4.13 -2.94
N PHE A 130 -9.71 -3.44 -1.99
CA PHE A 130 -9.01 -4.07 -0.88
C PHE A 130 -9.91 -4.08 0.36
N THR A 131 -10.40 -5.25 0.75
CA THR A 131 -11.32 -5.40 1.89
C THR A 131 -10.99 -6.66 2.70
N GLN A 132 -11.48 -6.69 3.94
CA GLN A 132 -11.55 -7.92 4.70
C GLN A 132 -12.82 -8.69 4.33
N GLU A 133 -12.73 -10.01 4.19
CA GLU A 133 -13.89 -10.89 4.00
C GLU A 133 -13.74 -12.21 4.74
N LEU A 134 -14.86 -12.86 5.03
CA LEU A 134 -14.89 -14.27 5.44
C LEU A 134 -14.82 -15.13 4.17
N VAL A 135 -13.73 -15.88 4.01
CA VAL A 135 -13.51 -16.70 2.83
C VAL A 135 -14.42 -17.94 2.91
N LYS A 136 -15.34 -18.07 1.96
CA LYS A 136 -16.34 -19.16 1.96
C LYS A 136 -15.84 -20.46 1.34
N GLU A 137 -14.83 -20.40 0.47
CA GLU A 137 -14.38 -21.49 -0.39
C GLU A 137 -12.86 -21.43 -0.61
N GLY A 138 -12.26 -22.56 -1.00
CA GLY A 138 -10.82 -22.63 -1.34
C GLY A 138 -9.90 -22.85 -0.14
N PHE A 139 -8.61 -22.54 -0.34
CA PHE A 139 -7.52 -22.82 0.58
C PHE A 139 -7.68 -22.14 1.95
N PHE A 140 -8.27 -20.94 2.00
CA PHE A 140 -8.50 -20.18 3.23
C PHE A 140 -9.93 -20.31 3.78
N ARG A 141 -10.67 -21.36 3.39
CA ARG A 141 -12.08 -21.52 3.76
C ARG A 141 -12.27 -21.43 5.28
N GLY A 142 -13.21 -20.57 5.70
CA GLY A 142 -13.55 -20.33 7.10
C GLY A 142 -12.72 -19.25 7.78
N GLU A 143 -11.67 -18.72 7.13
CA GLU A 143 -10.84 -17.67 7.69
C GLU A 143 -11.30 -16.27 7.29
N ARG A 144 -11.06 -15.28 8.16
CA ARG A 144 -11.17 -13.86 7.81
C ARG A 144 -9.86 -13.38 7.22
N LYS A 145 -9.84 -13.05 5.93
CA LYS A 145 -8.64 -12.58 5.21
C LYS A 145 -8.80 -11.18 4.66
N TRP A 146 -7.70 -10.44 4.63
CA TRP A 146 -7.59 -9.21 3.85
C TRP A 146 -7.21 -9.59 2.42
N GLY A 147 -7.99 -9.13 1.45
CA GLY A 147 -7.81 -9.48 0.06
C GLY A 147 -8.04 -8.31 -0.88
N LEU A 148 -7.24 -8.29 -1.94
CA LEU A 148 -7.41 -7.45 -3.11
C LEU A 148 -8.30 -8.20 -4.12
N GLN A 149 -9.53 -7.73 -4.27
CA GLN A 149 -10.47 -8.22 -5.26
C GLN A 149 -10.29 -7.40 -6.54
N ILE A 150 -10.02 -8.05 -7.66
CA ILE A 150 -9.80 -7.42 -8.97
C ILE A 150 -10.91 -7.89 -9.91
N ALA A 151 -11.69 -6.95 -10.43
CA ALA A 151 -12.70 -7.21 -11.44
C ALA A 151 -12.04 -7.44 -12.82
N PRO A 152 -12.73 -8.05 -13.79
CA PRO A 152 -12.26 -8.06 -15.18
C PRO A 152 -11.95 -6.64 -15.67
N THR A 153 -10.78 -6.43 -16.23
CA THR A 153 -10.27 -5.10 -16.62
C THR A 153 -9.22 -5.22 -17.71
N THR A 154 -9.00 -4.13 -18.45
CA THR A 154 -7.93 -3.94 -19.43
C THR A 154 -6.62 -3.48 -18.78
N LEU A 155 -6.70 -2.93 -17.56
CA LEU A 155 -5.55 -2.49 -16.80
C LEU A 155 -4.68 -3.68 -16.39
N ASP A 156 -3.37 -3.57 -16.57
CA ASP A 156 -2.42 -4.59 -16.16
C ASP A 156 -2.52 -4.85 -14.64
N ILE A 157 -2.60 -6.13 -14.29
CA ILE A 157 -2.69 -6.58 -12.90
C ILE A 157 -1.45 -6.16 -12.11
N ASP A 158 -0.27 -6.15 -12.74
CA ASP A 158 0.98 -5.72 -12.13
C ASP A 158 0.92 -4.23 -11.76
N MET A 159 0.26 -3.39 -12.57
CA MET A 159 0.00 -1.98 -12.20
C MET A 159 -0.92 -1.87 -11.00
N ILE A 160 -1.97 -2.70 -10.96
CA ILE A 160 -2.92 -2.73 -9.83
C ILE A 160 -2.17 -3.12 -8.56
N VAL A 161 -1.35 -4.17 -8.59
CA VAL A 161 -0.59 -4.65 -7.43
C VAL A 161 0.45 -3.63 -6.99
N LEU A 162 1.25 -3.08 -7.91
CA LEU A 162 2.24 -2.05 -7.61
C LEU A 162 1.61 -0.84 -6.92
N THR A 163 0.59 -0.27 -7.55
CA THR A 163 -0.07 0.94 -7.02
C THR A 163 -0.81 0.66 -5.71
N PHE A 164 -1.42 -0.52 -5.57
CA PHE A 164 -2.04 -0.97 -4.32
C PHE A 164 -1.04 -1.05 -3.17
N ILE A 165 0.10 -1.72 -3.37
CA ILE A 165 1.11 -1.90 -2.31
C ILE A 165 1.67 -0.55 -1.86
N ILE A 166 1.95 0.35 -2.80
CA ILE A 166 2.37 1.73 -2.47
C ILE A 166 1.29 2.45 -1.66
N MET A 167 0.02 2.36 -2.07
CA MET A 167 -1.10 3.01 -1.37
C MET A 167 -1.29 2.46 0.05
N GLU A 168 -1.23 1.13 0.21
CA GLU A 168 -1.46 0.46 1.49
C GLU A 168 -0.31 0.71 2.47
N LYS A 169 0.95 0.69 2.02
CA LYS A 169 2.09 1.08 2.86
C LYS A 169 1.96 2.53 3.32
N ARG A 170 1.67 3.48 2.42
CA ARG A 170 1.47 4.90 2.79
C ARG A 170 0.33 5.11 3.78
N ARG A 171 -0.73 4.30 3.68
CA ARG A 171 -1.84 4.34 4.65
C ARG A 171 -1.37 3.88 6.02
N ARG A 172 -0.63 2.77 6.11
CA ARG A 172 -0.10 2.25 7.38
C ARG A 172 0.93 3.18 8.01
N ASP A 173 1.83 3.75 7.21
CA ASP A 173 2.80 4.75 7.68
C ASP A 173 2.10 5.98 8.27
N ARG A 174 1.02 6.45 7.64
CA ARG A 174 0.23 7.57 8.16
C ARG A 174 -0.48 7.22 9.47
N VAL A 175 -1.13 6.05 9.53
CA VAL A 175 -1.81 5.59 10.74
C VAL A 175 -0.82 5.43 11.91
N ALA A 176 0.39 4.90 11.64
CA ALA A 176 1.44 4.79 12.65
C ALA A 176 1.92 6.17 13.13
N ALA A 177 2.14 7.11 12.22
CA ALA A 177 2.55 8.48 12.56
C ALA A 177 1.47 9.24 13.34
N ASP A 178 0.19 9.09 12.97
CA ASP A 178 -0.93 9.71 13.68
C ASP A 178 -1.11 9.08 15.08
N GLY A 179 -0.89 7.78 15.22
CA GLY A 179 -0.90 7.09 16.52
C GLY A 179 0.18 7.59 17.47
N MET A 180 1.41 7.76 16.98
CA MET A 180 2.52 8.32 17.77
C MET A 180 2.23 9.76 18.24
N ARG A 181 1.71 10.61 17.33
CA ARG A 181 1.37 12.01 17.66
C ARG A 181 0.26 12.15 18.70
N ASN A 182 -0.68 11.19 18.75
CA ASN A 182 -1.73 11.20 19.76
C ASN A 182 -1.22 10.69 21.11
N GLN A 183 -0.32 9.70 21.10
CA GLN A 183 0.31 9.20 22.32
C GLN A 183 1.18 10.27 22.99
N GLU A 184 1.90 11.08 22.22
CA GLU A 184 2.68 12.23 22.71
C GLU A 184 1.81 13.37 23.29
N ARG A 185 0.49 13.38 23.05
CA ARG A 185 -0.45 14.39 23.59
C ARG A 185 -1.18 13.94 24.85
N ASP A 186 -1.17 12.64 25.16
CA ASP A 186 -1.79 12.10 26.37
C ASP A 186 -0.80 12.04 27.55
N GLU A 187 0.47 12.42 27.34
CA GLU A 187 1.48 12.60 28.39
C GLU A 187 1.64 14.09 28.79
N ASP A 188 0.54 14.77 29.10
CA ASP A 188 0.62 15.98 29.95
C ASP A 188 0.62 15.53 31.43
N PRO A 189 1.57 16.00 32.26
CA PRO A 189 1.73 15.51 33.63
C PRO A 189 0.56 15.93 34.52
N VAL A 190 -0.23 14.96 34.95
CA VAL A 190 -1.15 15.09 36.07
C VAL A 190 -0.37 15.15 37.39
N GLU A 191 -0.66 16.22 38.12
CA GLU A 191 -0.50 16.43 39.58
C GLU A 191 0.89 16.60 40.20
N GLY A 192 1.11 17.82 40.68
CA GLY A 192 2.01 18.15 41.79
C GLY A 192 1.39 19.21 42.68
N GLY A 193 0.19 18.94 43.22
CA GLY A 193 -0.36 19.69 44.34
C GLY A 193 0.45 19.38 45.60
N CYS A 194 1.18 20.36 46.10
CA CYS A 194 1.75 20.31 47.44
C CYS A 194 1.10 21.41 48.28
N GLU A 195 0.15 20.99 49.12
CA GLU A 195 -0.17 21.70 50.35
C GLU A 195 1.09 21.74 51.23
N GLY A 196 1.43 22.93 51.72
CA GLY A 196 2.46 23.12 52.74
C GLY A 196 2.17 24.42 53.49
N GLY A 197 1.49 24.30 54.63
CA GLY A 197 1.24 25.42 55.53
C GLY A 197 2.40 25.73 56.50
N MET A 198 2.18 26.82 57.24
CA MET A 198 2.74 27.24 58.54
C MET A 198 3.89 28.27 58.61
N GLY A 199 3.58 29.37 59.34
CA GLY A 199 4.46 30.17 60.23
C GLY A 199 5.33 31.24 59.56
N ASN A 200 5.37 32.51 59.95
CA ASN A 200 5.00 33.24 61.19
C ASN A 200 4.35 34.58 60.84
#